data_AF-D7CAQ7-F1
#
_entry.id   AF-D7CAQ7-F1
#
_cell.length_a   1.000
_cell.length_b   1.000
_cell.length_c   1.000
_cell.angle_alpha   90.00
_cell.angle_beta   90.00
_cell.angle_gamma   90.00
#
_symmetry.space_group_name_H-M   'P 1'
#
loop_
_entity.id
_entity.type
_entity.pdbx_description
1 polymer ?
#
loop_
_entity_poly.entity_id
_entity_poly.type
_entity_poly.pdbx_seq_one_letter_code
_entity_poly.pdbx_strand_id
1 'polypeptide(L)'
;MTEQSTDERTRIRAAMDRLLTGQPTASDGALTVVALAAEAGVHRMALQKRHADLKAEFYERVRTETKQPPESEKRLRKTVSDLKETVAAQKAEITALRHQVTQLALANAVLTHQGRRAGKPPEEVPDNVVPLHTTGG
;
A
#
# COMPACT_ATOMS: atom_id res chain seq x y z
N MET A 1 5.64 44.69 -20.12
CA MET A 1 5.30 43.53 -19.26
C MET A 1 5.92 42.21 -19.75
N THR A 2 7.01 42.25 -20.54
CA THR A 2 7.68 41.06 -21.11
C THR A 2 9.00 40.75 -20.41
N GLU A 3 9.65 41.74 -19.81
CA GLU A 3 10.95 41.61 -19.12
C GLU A 3 10.89 40.67 -17.90
N GLN A 4 9.84 40.77 -17.06
CA GLN A 4 9.63 39.84 -15.95
C GLN A 4 9.48 38.38 -16.42
N SER A 5 8.85 38.16 -17.57
CA SER A 5 8.69 36.81 -18.13
C SER A 5 10.01 36.26 -18.66
N THR A 6 10.86 37.12 -19.24
CA THR A 6 12.19 36.73 -19.72
C THR A 6 13.15 36.41 -18.58
N ASP A 7 13.12 37.19 -17.50
CA ASP A 7 13.90 36.93 -16.29
C ASP A 7 13.49 35.63 -15.61
N GLU A 8 12.18 35.40 -15.43
CA GLU A 8 11.63 34.14 -14.90
C GLU A 8 12.09 32.93 -15.71
N ARG A 9 12.03 33.00 -17.06
CA ARG A 9 12.45 31.89 -17.92
C ARG A 9 13.94 31.59 -17.80
N THR A 10 14.76 32.62 -17.64
CA THR A 10 16.20 32.49 -17.43
C THR A 10 16.49 31.80 -16.09
N ARG A 11 15.80 32.21 -15.02
CA ARG A 11 15.89 31.56 -13.71
C ARG A 11 15.44 30.10 -13.73
N ILE A 12 14.35 29.79 -14.45
CA ILE A 12 13.86 28.42 -14.60
C ILE A 12 14.88 27.55 -15.35
N ARG A 13 15.49 28.03 -16.45
CA ARG A 13 16.53 27.26 -17.16
C ARG A 13 17.77 27.01 -16.30
N ALA A 14 18.26 28.02 -15.60
CA ALA A 14 19.39 27.85 -14.69
C ALA A 14 19.08 26.84 -13.57
N ALA A 15 17.84 26.82 -13.07
CA ALA A 15 17.38 25.81 -12.12
C ALA A 15 17.30 24.40 -12.71
N MET A 16 16.87 24.26 -13.97
CA MET A 16 16.90 22.97 -14.67
C MET A 16 18.34 22.43 -14.76
N ASP A 17 19.28 23.27 -15.18
CA ASP A 17 20.68 22.85 -15.31
C ASP A 17 21.26 22.43 -13.95
N ARG A 18 20.97 23.16 -12.86
CA ARG A 18 21.36 22.76 -11.49
C ARG A 18 20.76 21.41 -11.07
N LEU A 19 19.49 21.17 -11.38
CA LEU A 19 18.83 19.90 -11.09
C LEU A 19 19.42 18.74 -11.91
N LEU A 20 19.67 18.95 -13.20
CA LEU A 20 20.22 17.94 -14.10
C LEU A 20 21.68 17.61 -13.79
N THR A 21 22.47 18.60 -13.36
CA THR A 21 23.87 18.42 -12.91
C THR A 21 23.98 17.88 -11.48
N GLY A 22 22.87 17.72 -10.76
CA GLY A 22 22.84 17.20 -9.40
C GLY A 22 23.39 18.17 -8.34
N GLN A 23 23.36 19.48 -8.62
CA GLN A 23 23.74 20.54 -7.68
C GLN A 23 22.52 21.43 -7.30
N PRO A 24 21.46 20.86 -6.72
CA PRO A 24 20.32 21.66 -6.25
C PRO A 24 20.75 22.58 -5.11
N THR A 25 20.25 23.82 -5.12
CA THR A 25 20.57 24.84 -4.11
C THR A 25 19.39 25.11 -3.18
N ALA A 26 18.15 25.01 -3.68
CA ALA A 26 16.94 25.35 -2.94
C ALA A 26 15.88 24.24 -2.96
N SER A 27 16.19 23.08 -3.55
CA SER A 27 15.31 21.93 -3.66
C SER A 27 15.96 20.65 -3.12
N ASP A 28 15.14 19.61 -2.98
CA ASP A 28 15.54 18.26 -2.57
C ASP A 28 16.31 17.47 -3.64
N GLY A 29 16.60 18.10 -4.79
CA GLY A 29 17.24 17.45 -5.94
C GLY A 29 16.34 16.49 -6.70
N ALA A 30 15.04 16.44 -6.42
CA ALA A 30 14.13 15.61 -7.17
C ALA A 30 13.94 16.17 -8.60
N LEU A 31 13.97 15.30 -9.61
CA LEU A 31 13.70 15.70 -11.01
C LEU A 31 12.19 15.86 -11.27
N THR A 32 11.54 16.74 -10.50
CA THR A 32 10.09 17.00 -10.58
C THR A 32 9.81 18.48 -10.80
N VAL A 33 8.62 18.80 -11.31
CA VAL A 33 8.18 20.20 -11.50
C VAL A 33 8.08 20.96 -10.18
N VAL A 34 7.82 20.27 -9.06
CA VAL A 34 7.75 20.92 -7.74
C VAL A 34 9.14 21.33 -7.29
N ALA A 35 10.12 20.45 -7.42
CA ALA A 35 11.51 20.76 -7.13
C ALA A 35 12.06 21.83 -8.07
N LEU A 36 11.74 21.80 -9.36
CA LEU A 36 12.10 22.86 -10.32
C LEU A 36 11.49 24.22 -9.94
N ALA A 37 10.24 24.23 -9.48
CA ALA A 37 9.58 25.45 -9.01
C ALA A 37 10.28 26.03 -7.78
N ALA A 38 10.61 25.17 -6.80
CA ALA A 38 11.35 25.54 -5.61
C ALA A 38 12.77 26.05 -5.96
N GLU A 39 13.47 25.35 -6.86
CA GLU A 39 14.84 25.67 -7.29
C GLU A 39 14.94 26.98 -8.08
N ALA A 40 13.91 27.30 -8.87
CA ALA A 40 13.81 28.54 -9.63
C ALA A 40 13.20 29.71 -8.84
N GLY A 41 12.69 29.45 -7.62
CA GLY A 41 11.98 30.44 -6.81
C GLY A 41 10.69 30.94 -7.47
N VAL A 42 9.99 30.07 -8.21
CA VAL A 42 8.74 30.41 -8.90
C VAL A 42 7.59 29.54 -8.40
N HIS A 43 6.36 30.07 -8.47
CA HIS A 43 5.19 29.31 -8.07
C HIS A 43 4.89 28.18 -9.06
N ARG A 44 4.49 26.99 -8.57
CA ARG A 44 4.16 25.81 -9.40
C ARG A 44 3.14 26.11 -10.50
N MET A 45 2.15 26.96 -10.22
CA MET A 45 1.14 27.35 -11.22
C MET A 45 1.72 28.17 -12.38
N ALA A 46 2.80 28.93 -12.17
CA ALA A 46 3.45 29.68 -13.24
C ALA A 46 4.08 28.71 -14.26
N LEU A 47 4.73 27.64 -13.79
CA LEU A 47 5.27 26.56 -14.63
C LEU A 47 4.19 25.78 -15.39
N GLN A 48 2.97 25.70 -14.86
CA GLN A 48 1.88 24.97 -15.53
C GLN A 48 1.10 25.83 -16.52
N LYS A 49 0.87 27.11 -16.20
CA LYS A 49 0.01 27.99 -17.01
C LYS A 49 0.79 28.89 -17.97
N ARG A 50 1.93 29.44 -17.53
CA ARG A 50 2.71 30.43 -18.28
C ARG A 50 3.92 29.83 -18.98
N HIS A 51 4.56 28.83 -18.37
CA HIS A 51 5.80 28.21 -18.85
C HIS A 51 5.66 26.70 -19.06
N ALA A 52 4.55 26.29 -19.68
CA ALA A 52 4.26 24.88 -19.96
C ALA A 52 5.26 24.25 -20.95
N ASP A 53 5.84 25.07 -21.82
CA ASP A 53 6.93 24.72 -22.73
C ASP A 53 8.21 24.35 -21.97
N LEU A 54 8.60 25.15 -20.98
CA LEU A 54 9.75 24.87 -20.13
C LEU A 54 9.56 23.60 -19.30
N LYS A 55 8.33 23.33 -18.84
CA LYS A 55 8.00 22.04 -18.21
C LYS A 55 8.25 20.88 -19.17
N ALA A 56 7.83 20.99 -20.42
CA ALA A 56 8.03 19.93 -21.42
C ALA A 56 9.53 19.74 -21.72
N GLU A 57 10.26 20.84 -21.93
CA GLU A 57 11.72 20.84 -22.11
C GLU A 57 12.44 20.15 -20.94
N PHE A 58 12.06 20.48 -19.70
CA PHE A 58 12.63 19.84 -18.52
C PHE A 58 12.45 18.32 -18.54
N TYR A 59 11.25 17.83 -18.82
CA TYR A 59 11.00 16.38 -18.88
C TYR A 59 11.74 15.69 -20.01
N GLU A 60 11.86 16.34 -21.16
CA GLU A 60 12.65 15.83 -22.28
C GLU A 60 14.13 15.77 -21.92
N ARG A 61 14.69 16.82 -21.33
CA ARG A 61 16.09 16.84 -20.87
C ARG A 61 16.35 15.82 -19.76
N VAL A 62 15.42 15.67 -18.82
CA VAL A 62 15.50 14.60 -17.81
C VAL A 62 15.56 13.22 -18.49
N ARG A 63 14.77 12.97 -19.54
CA ARG A 63 14.80 11.69 -20.27
C ARG A 63 16.07 11.48 -21.09
N THR A 64 16.59 12.53 -21.72
CA THR A 64 17.73 12.44 -22.64
C THR A 64 19.07 12.45 -21.92
N GLU A 65 19.23 13.32 -20.92
CA GLU A 65 20.47 13.45 -20.13
C GLU A 65 20.52 12.38 -19.02
N THR A 66 19.38 12.07 -18.41
CA THR A 66 19.26 10.98 -17.43
C THR A 66 18.83 9.71 -18.16
N LYS A 67 19.71 9.13 -19.01
CA LYS A 67 19.51 7.79 -19.64
C LYS A 67 19.23 6.64 -18.65
N GLN A 68 19.18 6.92 -17.35
CA GLN A 68 18.73 6.04 -16.28
C GLN A 68 17.47 6.59 -15.62
N PRO A 69 16.49 5.73 -15.26
CA PRO A 69 15.30 6.18 -14.56
C PRO A 69 15.71 6.93 -13.27
N PRO A 70 15.03 8.03 -12.91
CA PRO A 70 15.39 8.85 -11.77
C PRO A 70 15.59 7.97 -10.54
N GLU A 71 16.64 8.23 -9.74
CA GLU A 71 16.86 7.50 -8.48
C GLU A 71 15.64 7.55 -7.56
N SER A 72 14.85 8.62 -7.62
CA SER A 72 13.54 8.73 -6.96
C SER A 72 12.50 7.74 -7.50
N GLU A 73 12.49 7.48 -8.81
CA GLU A 73 11.63 6.47 -9.43
C GLU A 73 12.12 5.05 -9.13
N LYS A 74 13.45 4.81 -9.09
CA LYS A 74 14.01 3.54 -8.62
C LYS A 74 13.65 3.27 -7.15
N ARG A 75 13.81 4.28 -6.29
CA ARG A 75 13.41 4.21 -4.88
C ARG A 75 11.92 3.97 -4.76
N LEU A 76 11.08 4.67 -5.54
CA LEU A 76 9.64 4.45 -5.56
C LEU A 76 9.28 3.04 -6.03
N ARG A 77 9.94 2.51 -7.06
CA ARG A 77 9.75 1.12 -7.52
C ARG A 77 10.16 0.12 -6.45
N LYS A 78 11.25 0.38 -5.72
CA LYS A 78 11.66 -0.43 -4.57
C LYS A 78 10.60 -0.39 -3.47
N THR A 79 10.15 0.79 -3.06
CA THR A 79 9.08 0.94 -2.06
C THR A 79 7.79 0.24 -2.51
N VAL A 80 7.41 0.35 -3.78
CA VAL A 80 6.21 -0.34 -4.32
C VAL A 80 6.37 -1.85 -4.29
N SER A 81 7.58 -2.37 -4.55
CA SER A 81 7.87 -3.80 -4.42
C SER A 81 7.76 -4.25 -2.96
N ASP A 82 8.42 -3.55 -2.05
CA ASP A 82 8.44 -3.85 -0.61
C ASP A 82 7.01 -3.77 -0.02
N LEU A 83 6.21 -2.79 -0.45
CA LEU A 83 4.82 -2.66 0.00
C LEU A 83 3.92 -3.77 -0.56
N LYS A 84 4.13 -4.19 -1.82
CA LYS A 84 3.40 -5.32 -2.41
C LYS A 84 3.71 -6.62 -1.67
N GLU A 85 4.96 -6.84 -1.32
CA GLU A 85 5.39 -8.01 -0.54
C GLU A 85 4.77 -7.99 0.85
N THR A 86 4.78 -6.82 1.52
CA THR A 86 4.12 -6.63 2.82
C THR A 86 2.62 -6.91 2.76
N VAL A 87 1.92 -6.40 1.72
CA VAL A 87 0.48 -6.66 1.53
C VAL A 87 0.22 -8.14 1.26
N ALA A 88 1.09 -8.84 0.53
CA ALA A 88 0.96 -10.27 0.30
C ALA A 88 1.13 -11.07 1.60
N ALA A 89 2.14 -10.72 2.42
CA ALA A 89 2.37 -11.33 3.73
C ALA A 89 1.18 -11.11 4.68
N GLN A 90 0.67 -9.87 4.77
CA GLN A 90 -0.49 -9.54 5.60
C GLN A 90 -1.77 -10.27 5.14
N LYS A 91 -1.97 -10.45 3.82
CA LYS A 91 -3.10 -11.24 3.30
C LYS A 91 -2.98 -12.72 3.66
N ALA A 92 -1.78 -13.28 3.63
CA ALA A 92 -1.54 -14.66 4.05
C ALA A 92 -1.84 -14.84 5.54
N GLU A 93 -1.41 -13.89 6.38
CA GLU A 93 -1.66 -13.89 7.81
C GLU A 93 -3.16 -13.77 8.15
N ILE A 94 -3.88 -12.87 7.49
CA ILE A 94 -5.35 -12.76 7.64
C ILE A 94 -6.03 -14.08 7.26
N THR A 95 -5.56 -14.76 6.20
CA THR A 95 -6.12 -16.04 5.77
C THR A 95 -5.86 -17.14 6.81
N ALA A 96 -4.65 -17.20 7.35
CA ALA A 96 -4.29 -18.15 8.40
C ALA A 96 -5.10 -17.92 9.68
N LEU A 97 -5.23 -16.65 10.12
CA LEU A 97 -6.02 -16.29 11.30
C LEU A 97 -7.50 -16.63 11.11
N ARG A 98 -8.08 -16.36 9.93
CA ARG A 98 -9.45 -16.76 9.60
C ARG A 98 -9.64 -18.27 9.68
N HIS A 99 -8.67 -19.04 9.19
CA HIS A 99 -8.69 -20.49 9.31
C HIS A 99 -8.68 -20.94 10.78
N GLN A 100 -7.78 -20.39 11.60
CA GLN A 100 -7.71 -20.71 13.02
C GLN A 100 -9.00 -20.37 13.78
N VAL A 101 -9.59 -19.21 13.53
CA VAL A 101 -10.88 -18.83 14.12
C VAL A 101 -11.98 -19.82 13.72
N THR A 102 -11.98 -20.28 12.47
CA THR A 102 -12.96 -21.26 11.98
C THR A 102 -12.78 -22.61 12.68
N GLN A 103 -11.55 -23.08 12.85
CA GLN A 103 -11.23 -24.32 13.57
C GLN A 103 -11.63 -24.24 15.05
N LEU A 104 -11.32 -23.12 15.72
CA LEU A 104 -11.71 -22.90 17.11
C LEU A 104 -13.23 -22.80 17.27
N ALA A 105 -13.93 -22.14 16.35
CA ALA A 105 -15.38 -22.07 16.35
C ALA A 105 -16.01 -23.47 16.19
N LEU A 106 -15.45 -24.30 15.30
CA LEU A 106 -15.90 -25.69 15.12
C LEU A 106 -15.65 -26.53 16.38
N ALA A 107 -14.46 -26.45 16.98
CA ALA A 107 -14.13 -27.16 18.21
C ALA A 107 -15.07 -26.76 19.36
N ASN A 108 -15.33 -25.46 19.52
CA ASN A 108 -16.30 -24.96 20.50
C ASN A 108 -17.72 -25.48 20.26
N ALA A 109 -18.17 -25.53 19.00
CA ALA A 109 -19.49 -26.07 18.65
C ALA A 109 -19.59 -27.56 19.00
N VAL A 110 -18.56 -28.35 18.72
CA VAL A 110 -18.49 -29.78 19.07
C VAL A 110 -18.53 -29.97 20.60
N LEU A 111 -17.71 -29.25 21.35
CA LEU A 111 -17.68 -29.33 22.80
C LEU A 111 -19.02 -28.91 23.43
N THR A 112 -19.64 -27.85 22.90
CA THR A 112 -20.97 -27.39 23.34
C THR A 112 -22.03 -28.47 23.06
N HIS A 113 -21.97 -29.13 21.91
CA HIS A 113 -22.88 -30.22 21.57
C HIS A 113 -22.69 -31.44 22.49
N GLN A 114 -21.44 -31.80 22.79
CA GLN A 114 -21.11 -32.90 23.71
C GLN A 114 -21.55 -32.59 25.15
N GLY A 115 -21.31 -31.38 25.64
CA GLY A 115 -21.79 -30.95 26.96
C GLY A 115 -23.31 -30.95 27.06
N ARG A 116 -24.02 -30.53 26.00
CA ARG A 116 -25.48 -30.59 25.93
C ARG A 116 -26.02 -32.03 25.91
N ARG A 117 -25.28 -32.97 25.31
CA ARG A 117 -25.62 -34.41 25.33
C ARG A 117 -25.35 -35.05 26.69
N ALA A 118 -24.23 -34.73 27.33
CA ALA A 118 -23.86 -35.25 28.64
C ALA A 118 -24.75 -34.68 29.78
N GLY A 119 -25.29 -33.47 29.58
CA GLY A 119 -26.22 -32.83 30.51
C GLY A 119 -27.70 -33.16 30.28
N LYS A 120 -28.06 -33.97 29.27
CA LYS A 120 -29.42 -34.51 29.14
C LYS A 120 -29.53 -35.66 30.16
N PRO A 121 -30.33 -35.54 31.24
CA PRO A 121 -30.62 -36.71 32.08
C PRO A 121 -31.19 -37.81 31.18
N PRO A 122 -30.94 -39.11 31.49
CA PRO A 122 -31.47 -40.21 30.70
C PRO A 122 -32.95 -39.97 30.51
N GLU A 123 -33.32 -39.77 29.24
CA GLU A 123 -34.68 -39.59 28.78
C GLU A 123 -35.53 -40.66 29.45
N GLU A 124 -36.49 -40.21 30.27
CA GLU A 124 -37.41 -41.07 31.01
C GLU A 124 -37.82 -42.21 30.09
N VAL A 125 -37.38 -43.41 30.45
CA VAL A 125 -37.76 -44.63 29.76
C VAL A 125 -39.28 -44.65 29.87
N PRO A 126 -40.04 -44.60 28.75
CA PRO A 126 -41.49 -44.72 28.86
C PRO A 126 -41.78 -46.02 29.62
N ASP A 127 -42.77 -45.96 30.50
CA ASP A 127 -43.17 -46.97 31.50
C ASP A 127 -43.67 -48.30 30.87
N ASN A 128 -43.29 -48.57 29.62
CA ASN A 128 -43.74 -49.67 28.78
C ASN A 128 -42.62 -50.64 28.38
N VAL A 129 -41.43 -50.56 28.97
CA VAL A 129 -40.34 -51.51 28.69
C VAL A 129 -40.11 -52.44 29.89
N VAL A 130 -40.58 -53.68 29.78
CA VAL A 130 -40.34 -54.74 30.77
C VAL A 130 -38.97 -55.40 30.48
N PRO A 131 -38.02 -55.43 31.43
CA PRO A 131 -36.78 -56.16 31.27
C PRO A 131 -37.03 -57.68 31.32
N LEU A 132 -36.73 -58.38 30.23
CA LEU A 132 -36.68 -59.84 30.21
C LEU A 132 -35.46 -60.31 31.01
N HIS A 133 -35.68 -60.71 32.26
CA HIS A 133 -34.69 -61.43 33.04
C HIS A 133 -34.67 -62.88 32.57
N THR A 134 -33.54 -63.29 31.98
CA THR A 134 -33.24 -64.69 31.69
C THR A 134 -32.81 -65.36 32.99
N THR A 135 -33.76 -65.90 33.75
CA THR A 135 -33.44 -66.80 34.86
C THR A 135 -33.03 -68.14 34.26
N GLY A 136 -31.72 -68.40 34.27
CA GLY A 136 -31.15 -69.74 34.09
C GLY A 136 -31.31 -70.57 35.37
N GLY A 137 -31.72 -71.82 35.20
CA GLY A 137 -31.89 -72.83 36.24
C GLY A 137 -32.64 -74.04 35.68
#